data_AF-A0A1C4TN17-F1
#
_entry.id   AF-A0A1C4TN17-F1
#
_cell.length_a   1.000
_cell.length_b   1.000
_cell.length_c   1.000
_cell.angle_alpha   90.00
_cell.angle_beta   90.00
_cell.angle_gamma   90.00
#
_symmetry.space_group_name_H-M   'P 1'
#
loop_
_entity.id
_entity.type
_entity.pdbx_description
1 polymer ?
#
loop_
_entity_poly.entity_id
_entity_poly.type
_entity_poly.pdbx_seq_one_letter_code
_entity_poly.pdbx_strand_id
1 'polypeptide(L)'
;MRRITEAGRGVVVYLRGHEGRGIGLLSKLRAYELQERGVDTLDANLELGLPADARDYAAGARILEDLGVTSLRLMTNNPEKTAAVVRHGLAVTGREPMPVQAGEHNLRYLRTKRDRMGHDLPWLDGTPASTCANQ
;
A
#
# COMPACT_ATOMS: atom_id res chain seq x y z
N MET A 1 2.67 -12.69 -6.01
CA MET A 1 3.21 -14.07 -5.95
C MET A 1 4.32 -14.31 -6.98
N ARG A 2 4.12 -14.06 -8.28
CA ARG A 2 5.12 -14.33 -9.34
C ARG A 2 6.56 -13.93 -9.01
N ARG A 3 6.81 -12.69 -8.58
CA ARG A 3 8.17 -12.21 -8.22
C ARG A 3 8.82 -12.96 -7.06
N ILE A 4 8.05 -13.44 -6.10
CA ILE A 4 8.57 -14.24 -4.98
C ILE A 4 8.97 -15.63 -5.49
N THR A 5 8.15 -16.22 -6.36
CA THR A 5 8.45 -17.49 -7.03
C THR A 5 9.69 -17.38 -7.91
N GLU A 6 9.81 -16.33 -8.71
CA GLU A 6 10.99 -16.05 -9.57
C GLU A 6 12.27 -15.89 -8.73
N ALA A 7 12.18 -15.31 -7.53
CA ALA A 7 13.31 -15.19 -6.61
C ALA A 7 13.70 -16.52 -5.93
N GLY A 8 12.90 -17.58 -6.07
CA GLY A 8 13.10 -18.90 -5.47
C GLY A 8 12.90 -18.96 -3.95
N ARG A 9 12.77 -17.82 -3.27
CA ARG A 9 12.49 -17.71 -1.83
C ARG A 9 11.79 -16.41 -1.48
N GLY A 10 10.88 -16.44 -0.52
CA GLY A 10 10.28 -15.25 0.08
C GLY A 10 9.03 -15.56 0.87
N VAL A 11 8.51 -14.55 1.57
CA VAL A 11 7.35 -14.67 2.46
C VAL A 11 6.31 -13.63 2.05
N VAL A 12 5.03 -14.02 2.04
CA VAL A 12 3.91 -13.09 2.02
C VAL A 12 3.18 -13.18 3.35
N VAL A 13 3.18 -12.09 4.10
CA VAL A 13 2.41 -11.97 5.33
C VAL A 13 1.08 -11.27 5.01
N TYR A 14 -0.02 -12.00 5.17
CA TYR A 14 -1.37 -11.48 4.98
C TYR A 14 -1.97 -11.08 6.33
N LEU A 15 -1.99 -9.77 6.61
CA LEU A 15 -2.47 -9.23 7.88
C LEU A 15 -3.97 -8.93 7.82
N ARG A 16 -4.72 -9.48 8.79
CA ARG A 16 -6.12 -9.10 9.02
C ARG A 16 -6.19 -7.74 9.72
N GLY A 17 -7.32 -7.05 9.57
CA GLY A 17 -7.53 -5.73 10.20
C GLY A 17 -6.90 -4.55 9.45
N HIS A 18 -6.13 -4.79 8.39
CA HIS A 18 -5.50 -3.71 7.60
C HIS A 18 -6.36 -3.19 6.44
N GLU A 19 -7.60 -3.67 6.33
CA GLU A 19 -8.54 -3.23 5.30
C GLU A 19 -8.78 -1.71 5.40
N GLY A 20 -8.86 -1.04 4.25
CA GLY A 20 -9.05 0.41 4.21
C GLY A 20 -7.92 1.25 4.81
N ARG A 21 -6.69 0.72 4.97
CA ARG A 21 -5.62 1.34 5.79
C ARG A 21 -5.92 1.29 7.29
N GLY A 22 -6.54 0.21 7.76
CA GLY A 22 -6.80 -0.02 9.19
C GLY A 22 -8.14 0.52 9.68
N ILE A 23 -8.87 1.27 8.85
CA ILE A 23 -10.20 1.82 9.18
C ILE A 23 -11.34 0.79 9.04
N GLY A 24 -11.06 -0.37 8.43
CA GLY A 24 -12.03 -1.42 8.19
C GLY A 24 -12.83 -1.27 6.89
N LEU A 25 -13.55 -2.33 6.52
CA LEU A 25 -14.27 -2.40 5.25
C LEU A 25 -15.43 -1.42 5.18
N LEU A 26 -16.24 -1.31 6.23
CA LEU A 26 -17.41 -0.43 6.25
C LEU A 26 -17.01 1.04 6.06
N SER A 27 -15.99 1.49 6.78
CA SER A 27 -15.44 2.85 6.67
C SER A 27 -14.84 3.11 5.28
N LYS A 28 -14.19 2.11 4.68
CA LYS A 28 -13.69 2.20 3.30
C LYS A 28 -14.83 2.39 2.29
N LEU A 29 -15.95 1.67 2.45
CA LEU A 29 -17.12 1.83 1.60
C LEU A 29 -17.72 3.24 1.72
N ARG A 30 -17.84 3.78 2.94
CA ARG A 30 -18.27 5.17 3.16
C ARG A 30 -17.32 6.18 2.51
N ALA A 31 -16.01 5.97 2.62
CA ALA A 31 -15.03 6.82 1.96
C ALA A 31 -15.13 6.74 0.42
N TYR A 32 -15.58 5.60 -0.14
CA TYR A 32 -15.81 5.47 -1.57
C TYR A 32 -17.02 6.30 -2.04
N GLU A 33 -18.10 6.35 -1.26
CA GLU A 33 -19.27 7.20 -1.57
C GLU A 33 -18.89 8.69 -1.67
N LEU A 34 -17.98 9.17 -0.81
CA LEU A 34 -17.44 10.53 -0.91
C LEU A 34 -16.53 10.70 -2.13
N GLN A 35 -15.76 9.67 -2.49
CA GLN A 35 -14.88 9.71 -3.66
C GLN A 35 -15.64 9.74 -4.99
N GLU A 36 -16.80 9.08 -5.06
CA GLU A 36 -17.71 9.17 -6.20
C GLU A 36 -18.25 10.58 -6.39
N ARG A 37 -18.35 11.36 -5.30
CA ARG A 37 -18.74 12.79 -5.33
C ARG A 37 -17.57 13.73 -5.65
N GLY A 38 -16.37 13.19 -5.89
CA GLY A 38 -15.21 13.96 -6.32
C GLY A 38 -14.16 14.23 -5.24
N VAL A 39 -14.44 13.89 -3.98
CA VAL A 39 -13.47 14.02 -2.87
C VAL A 39 -12.32 13.02 -3.09
N ASP A 40 -11.07 13.38 -2.78
CA ASP A 40 -10.00 12.39 -2.87
C ASP A 40 -9.95 11.47 -1.65
N THR A 41 -9.13 10.42 -1.72
CA THR A 41 -9.11 9.39 -0.68
C THR A 41 -8.58 9.90 0.67
N LEU A 42 -7.73 10.94 0.69
CA LEU A 42 -7.26 11.51 1.95
C LEU A 42 -8.38 12.31 2.61
N ASP A 43 -8.97 13.23 1.85
CA ASP A 43 -10.01 14.12 2.37
C ASP A 43 -11.28 13.33 2.76
N ALA A 44 -11.63 12.28 2.00
CA ALA A 44 -12.76 11.41 2.34
C ALA A 44 -12.57 10.71 3.70
N ASN A 45 -11.35 10.29 4.03
CA ASN A 45 -11.08 9.72 5.35
C ASN A 45 -11.20 10.80 6.44
N LEU A 46 -10.60 11.98 6.22
CA LEU A 46 -10.60 13.07 7.19
C LEU A 46 -12.01 13.61 7.46
N GLU A 47 -12.86 13.72 6.44
CA GLU A 47 -14.26 14.14 6.56
C GLU A 47 -15.09 13.15 7.40
N LEU A 48 -14.76 11.86 7.32
CA LEU A 48 -15.36 10.82 8.17
C LEU A 48 -14.77 10.77 9.59
N GLY A 49 -13.85 11.68 9.93
CA GLY A 49 -13.14 11.70 11.22
C GLY A 49 -12.13 10.56 11.38
N LEU A 50 -11.69 9.96 10.26
CA LEU A 50 -10.77 8.82 10.24
C LEU A 50 -9.34 9.28 9.96
N PRO A 51 -8.33 8.56 10.50
CA PRO A 51 -6.94 8.85 10.17
C PRO A 51 -6.63 8.53 8.71
N ALA A 52 -5.61 9.20 8.17
CA ALA A 52 -5.08 8.89 6.84
C ALA A 52 -4.55 7.45 6.76
N ASP A 53 -3.98 6.93 7.85
CA ASP A 53 -3.49 5.56 8.00
C ASP A 53 -3.56 5.12 9.46
N ALA A 54 -4.20 3.99 9.74
CA ALA A 54 -4.31 3.39 11.06
C ALA A 54 -3.58 2.04 11.16
N ARG A 55 -2.77 1.66 10.15
CA ARG A 55 -2.12 0.35 10.14
C ARG A 55 -0.97 0.29 11.13
N ASP A 56 -0.91 -0.83 11.85
CA ASP A 56 0.22 -1.22 12.68
C ASP A 56 0.93 -2.44 12.08
N TYR A 57 2.26 -2.40 11.97
CA TYR A 57 3.04 -3.47 11.35
C TYR A 57 3.69 -4.42 12.38
N ALA A 58 3.46 -4.22 13.68
CA ALA A 58 4.04 -5.03 14.75
C ALA A 58 3.78 -6.53 14.58
N ALA A 59 2.52 -6.92 14.34
CA ALA A 59 2.16 -8.31 14.13
C ALA A 59 2.87 -8.94 12.92
N GLY A 60 3.00 -8.18 11.83
CA GLY A 60 3.71 -8.65 10.64
C GLY A 60 5.21 -8.83 10.87
N ALA A 61 5.83 -7.92 11.62
CA ALA A 61 7.22 -8.05 12.00
C ALA A 61 7.46 -9.26 12.90
N ARG A 62 6.57 -9.51 13.88
CA ARG A 62 6.70 -10.65 14.79
C ARG A 62 6.54 -11.99 14.08
N ILE A 63 5.65 -12.09 13.09
CA ILE A 63 5.51 -13.28 12.24
C ILE A 63 6.82 -13.55 11.48
N LEU A 64 7.44 -12.50 10.93
CA LEU A 64 8.69 -12.66 10.19
C LEU A 64 9.85 -13.09 11.11
N GLU A 65 9.90 -12.54 12.33
CA GLU A 65 10.87 -12.92 13.35
C GLU A 65 10.72 -14.40 13.76
N ASP A 66 9.47 -14.85 13.97
CA ASP A 66 9.16 -16.25 14.30
C ASP A 66 9.56 -17.22 13.17
N LEU A 67 9.48 -16.77 11.92
CA LEU A 67 10.01 -17.50 10.75
C LEU A 67 11.54 -17.44 10.61
N GLY A 68 12.25 -16.79 11.55
CA GLY A 68 13.70 -16.64 11.55
C GLY A 68 14.23 -15.58 10.57
N VAL A 69 13.38 -14.69 10.08
CA VAL A 69 13.81 -13.60 9.18
C VAL A 69 14.48 -12.50 10.00
N THR A 70 15.77 -12.27 9.75
CA THR A 70 16.54 -11.18 10.40
C THR A 70 16.76 -9.99 9.47
N SER A 71 16.72 -10.23 8.15
CA SER A 71 16.82 -9.19 7.13
C SER A 71 15.99 -9.52 5.90
N LEU A 72 15.56 -8.49 5.16
CA LEU A 72 14.70 -8.66 3.99
C LEU A 72 14.84 -7.54 2.96
N ARG A 73 14.55 -7.87 1.70
CA ARG A 73 14.19 -6.88 0.67
C ARG A 73 12.67 -6.70 0.72
N LEU A 74 12.20 -5.50 1.04
CA LEU A 74 10.78 -5.24 1.22
C LEU A 74 10.12 -4.82 -0.09
N MET A 75 9.13 -5.60 -0.55
CA MET A 75 8.29 -5.18 -1.67
C MET A 75 7.23 -4.17 -1.19
N THR A 76 7.45 -2.88 -1.43
CA THR A 76 6.50 -1.81 -1.05
C THR A 76 6.77 -0.51 -1.78
N ASN A 77 5.71 0.28 -1.99
CA ASN A 77 5.77 1.65 -2.48
C ASN A 77 5.62 2.69 -1.36
N ASN A 78 5.39 2.24 -0.12
CA ASN A 78 5.17 3.12 1.02
C ASN A 78 6.45 3.18 1.89
N PRO A 79 7.20 4.31 1.89
CA PRO A 79 8.34 4.52 2.78
C PRO A 79 8.00 4.31 4.27
N GLU A 80 6.81 4.70 4.71
CA GLU A 80 6.40 4.56 6.11
C GLU A 80 6.29 3.09 6.52
N LYS A 81 5.92 2.18 5.59
CA LYS A 81 5.92 0.75 5.85
C LYS A 81 7.35 0.24 6.09
N THR A 82 8.32 0.72 5.31
CA THR A 82 9.73 0.40 5.53
C THR A 82 10.18 0.90 6.92
N ALA A 83 9.89 2.17 7.25
CA ALA A 83 10.23 2.73 8.55
C ALA A 83 9.59 1.95 9.71
N ALA A 84 8.33 1.54 9.58
CA ALA A 84 7.65 0.73 10.59
C ALA A 84 8.29 -0.64 10.77
N VAL A 85 8.60 -1.35 9.68
CA VAL A 85 9.28 -2.65 9.75
C VAL A 85 10.65 -2.54 10.43
N VAL A 86 11.41 -1.49 10.13
CA VAL A 86 12.70 -1.21 10.80
C VAL A 86 12.51 -0.92 12.28
N ARG A 87 11.50 -0.14 12.67
CA ARG A 87 11.19 0.13 14.09
C ARG A 87 10.84 -1.13 14.88
N HIS A 88 10.35 -2.18 14.21
CA HIS A 88 10.08 -3.48 14.83
C HIS A 88 11.27 -4.46 14.75
N GLY A 89 12.49 -3.98 14.47
CA GLY A 89 13.72 -4.75 14.61
C GLY A 89 14.18 -5.53 13.39
N LEU A 90 13.48 -5.42 12.24
CA LEU A 90 13.88 -6.11 11.00
C LEU A 90 14.82 -5.24 10.16
N ALA A 91 15.95 -5.80 9.74
CA ALA A 91 16.87 -5.11 8.85
C ALA A 91 16.36 -5.10 7.41
N VAL A 92 16.00 -3.93 6.88
CA VAL A 92 15.58 -3.79 5.48
C VAL A 92 16.81 -3.50 4.61
N THR A 93 17.24 -4.50 3.83
CA THR A 93 18.45 -4.43 2.96
C THR A 93 18.18 -3.79 1.61
N GLY A 94 16.91 -3.61 1.26
CA GLY A 94 16.49 -2.93 0.05
C GLY A 94 14.97 -2.83 -0.04
N ARG A 95 14.49 -1.95 -0.90
CA ARG A 95 13.07 -1.82 -1.21
C ARG A 95 12.82 -2.07 -2.69
N GLU A 96 11.89 -2.97 -2.97
CA GLU A 96 11.48 -3.30 -4.33
C GLU A 96 10.16 -2.59 -4.67
N PRO A 97 10.13 -1.71 -5.70
CA PRO A 97 8.91 -1.09 -6.17
C PRO A 97 7.89 -2.13 -6.65
N MET A 98 6.62 -1.88 -6.39
CA MET A 98 5.49 -2.67 -6.86
C MET A 98 4.67 -1.84 -7.86
N PRO A 99 5.10 -1.75 -9.13
CA PRO A 99 4.36 -1.01 -10.14
C PRO A 99 2.98 -1.61 -10.36
N VAL A 100 2.01 -0.73 -10.48
CA VAL A 100 0.62 -1.05 -10.83
C VAL A 100 0.26 -0.21 -12.03
N GLN A 101 -0.41 -0.81 -13.01
CA GLN A 101 -0.88 -0.11 -14.19
C GLN A 101 -1.87 0.99 -13.79
N ALA A 102 -1.61 2.21 -14.28
CA ALA A 102 -2.52 3.32 -14.15
C ALA A 102 -3.55 3.27 -15.28
N GLY A 103 -4.82 3.46 -14.92
CA GLY A 103 -5.95 3.57 -15.83
C GLY A 103 -6.95 4.60 -15.30
N GLU A 104 -8.01 4.86 -16.07
CA GLU A 104 -8.98 5.92 -15.77
C GLU A 104 -9.55 5.84 -14.34
N HIS A 105 -9.88 4.64 -13.87
CA HIS A 105 -10.50 4.43 -12.57
C HIS A 105 -9.56 4.57 -11.36
N ASN A 106 -8.25 4.41 -11.53
CA ASN A 106 -7.30 4.39 -10.41
C ASN A 106 -6.26 5.52 -10.46
N LEU A 107 -6.15 6.27 -11.56
CA LEU A 107 -5.13 7.31 -11.74
C LEU A 107 -5.23 8.40 -10.67
N ARG A 108 -6.44 8.89 -10.37
CA ARG A 108 -6.67 9.89 -9.32
C ARG A 108 -6.22 9.38 -7.95
N TYR A 109 -6.55 8.14 -7.62
CA TYR A 109 -6.13 7.50 -6.38
C TYR A 109 -4.60 7.36 -6.29
N LEU A 110 -3.94 6.91 -7.37
CA LEU A 110 -2.49 6.78 -7.42
C LEU A 110 -1.79 8.14 -7.28
N ARG A 111 -2.29 9.19 -7.93
CA ARG A 111 -1.79 10.56 -7.76
C ARG A 111 -1.93 11.04 -6.32
N THR A 112 -3.11 10.87 -5.71
CA THR A 112 -3.34 11.19 -4.29
C THR A 112 -2.35 10.44 -3.38
N LYS A 113 -2.11 9.15 -3.65
CA LYS A 113 -1.13 8.35 -2.91
C LYS A 113 0.28 8.93 -2.98
N ARG A 114 0.71 9.35 -4.18
CA ARG A 114 2.05 9.93 -4.39
C ARG A 114 2.16 11.32 -3.80
N ASP A 115 1.26 12.21 -4.21
CA ASP A 115 1.36 13.65 -3.98
C ASP A 115 0.95 14.05 -2.56
N ARG A 116 0.05 13.28 -1.93
CA ARG A 116 -0.53 13.62 -0.63
C ARG A 116 -0.30 12.58 0.47
N MET A 117 -0.01 11.32 0.13
CA MET A 117 0.17 10.24 1.11
C MET A 117 1.59 9.65 1.12
N GLY A 118 2.57 10.36 0.55
CA GLY A 118 3.99 10.03 0.65
C GLY A 118 4.42 8.70 0.01
N HIS A 119 3.65 8.17 -0.95
CA HIS A 119 4.03 6.94 -1.66
C HIS A 119 4.98 7.23 -2.82
N ASP A 120 5.96 6.36 -3.02
CA ASP A 120 6.88 6.44 -4.15
C ASP A 120 6.30 5.70 -5.35
N LEU A 121 5.81 6.45 -6.33
CA LEU A 121 5.24 5.92 -7.58
C LEU A 121 5.95 6.53 -8.82
N PRO A 122 7.27 6.32 -9.00
CA PRO A 122 8.05 6.96 -10.07
C PRO A 122 7.62 6.59 -11.49
N TRP A 123 6.85 5.51 -11.68
CA TRP A 123 6.33 5.10 -12.99
C TRP A 123 5.06 5.85 -13.40
N LEU A 124 4.44 6.61 -12.49
CA LEU A 124 3.14 7.24 -12.75
C LEU A 124 3.22 8.35 -13.81
N ASP A 125 4.38 9.02 -13.94
CA ASP A 125 4.59 10.12 -14.88
C ASP A 125 4.96 9.67 -16.30
N GLY A 126 5.24 8.37 -16.50
CA GLY A 126 5.68 7.82 -17.79
C GLY A 126 4.67 6.90 -18.48
N THR A 127 3.50 6.65 -17.88
CA THR A 127 2.54 5.67 -18.40
C THR A 127 1.34 6.40 -19.03
N PRO A 128 1.15 6.37 -20.36
CA PRO A 128 -0.09 6.84 -20.94
C PRO A 128 -1.25 6.05 -20.36
N ALA A 129 -2.33 6.72 -19.98
CA ALA A 129 -3.53 6.07 -19.45
C ALA A 129 -3.99 5.02 -20.46
N SER A 130 -3.87 3.74 -20.09
CA SER A 130 -4.38 2.66 -20.93
C SER A 130 -5.90 2.77 -20.91
N THR A 131 -6.49 3.10 -22.05
CA THR A 131 -7.94 2.95 -22.27
C THR A 131 -8.24 1.47 -22.13
N CYS A 132 -9.02 1.09 -21.11
CA CYS A 132 -9.56 -0.25 -21.00
C CYS A 132 -10.35 -0.56 -22.29
N ALA A 133 -9.78 -1.37 -23.17
CA ALA A 133 -10.56 -2.20 -24.07
C ALA A 133 -10.97 -3.43 -23.25
N ASN A 134 -12.28 -3.58 -23.01
CA ASN A 134 -12.87 -4.75 -22.37
C ASN A 134 -12.33 -6.05 -22.98
N GLN A 135 -11.86 -6.97 -22.13
CA GLN A 135 -11.85 -8.40 -22.38
C GLN A 135 -12.44 -9.11 -21.17
#